data_AF-A0A327J5T0-F1
#
_entry.id   AF-A0A327J5T0-F1
#
_cell.length_a   1.000
_cell.length_b   1.000
_cell.length_c   1.000
_cell.angle_alpha   90.00
_cell.angle_beta   90.00
_cell.angle_gamma   90.00
#
_symmetry.space_group_name_H-M   'P 1'
#
loop_
_entity.id
_entity.type
_entity.pdbx_description
1 polymer ?
#
loop_
_entity_poly.entity_id
_entity_poly.type
_entity_poly.pdbx_seq_one_letter_code
_entity_poly.pdbx_strand_id
1 'polypeptide(L)'
;MKKLLCLALSITVVSIGSISFATGYYCPSESEYKAKQDSFMQKISSPSISNADLLRISDENEAYDLSVFKNCLGYLKTTPNPDCSKVSMLQNGYFSQLGGNAAGAKAQVYDALKYLGNKCQVEQSVLKMFLQAN
;
A
#
# COMPACT_ATOMS: atom_id res chain seq x y z
N MET A 1 12.48 5.62 -55.79
CA MET A 1 11.20 5.96 -55.12
C MET A 1 11.44 6.01 -53.61
N LYS A 2 11.27 7.20 -53.03
CA LYS A 2 10.72 7.54 -51.69
C LYS A 2 10.94 6.51 -50.56
N LYS A 3 11.83 6.80 -49.60
CA LYS A 3 11.57 7.50 -48.32
C LYS A 3 10.64 6.71 -47.37
N LEU A 4 11.20 6.18 -46.27
CA LEU A 4 10.75 6.31 -44.86
C LEU A 4 11.64 5.38 -44.00
N LEU A 5 12.68 5.97 -43.39
CA LEU A 5 12.80 6.19 -41.93
C LEU A 5 13.00 4.87 -41.15
N CYS A 6 14.20 4.53 -40.68
CA CYS A 6 14.91 5.21 -39.57
C CYS A 6 13.94 5.74 -38.48
N LEU A 7 13.31 4.84 -37.73
CA LEU A 7 13.09 5.06 -36.29
C LEU A 7 14.13 4.18 -35.58
N ALA A 8 15.36 4.66 -35.33
CA ALA A 8 15.67 5.55 -34.20
C ALA A 8 14.96 5.06 -32.93
N LEU A 9 15.64 4.21 -32.15
CA LEU A 9 16.26 4.66 -30.90
C LEU A 9 15.27 5.44 -30.02
N SER A 10 14.35 4.71 -29.41
CA SER A 10 13.76 5.09 -28.12
C SER A 10 13.38 3.83 -27.35
N ILE A 11 14.35 2.91 -27.23
CA ILE A 11 14.47 2.17 -25.96
C ILE A 11 14.95 3.23 -24.98
N THR A 12 14.00 4.01 -24.46
CA THR A 12 14.20 4.79 -23.25
C THR A 12 14.53 3.76 -22.19
N VAL A 13 15.83 3.58 -22.00
CA VAL A 13 16.45 3.09 -20.79
C VAL A 13 15.91 4.00 -19.69
N VAL A 14 14.74 3.66 -19.17
CA VAL A 14 14.39 4.04 -17.80
C VAL A 14 15.47 3.34 -17.00
N SER A 15 16.42 4.13 -16.51
CA SER A 15 17.38 3.73 -15.49
C SER A 15 16.59 3.18 -14.31
N ILE A 16 16.22 1.90 -14.39
CA ILE A 16 15.91 1.11 -13.23
C ILE A 16 17.29 0.85 -12.66
N GLY A 17 17.73 1.79 -11.80
CA GLY A 17 18.80 1.51 -10.87
C GLY A 17 18.53 0.13 -10.30
N SER A 18 19.56 -0.71 -10.34
CA SER A 18 19.54 -2.10 -9.90
C SER A 18 19.21 -2.16 -8.41
N ILE A 19 17.95 -1.95 -8.05
CA ILE A 19 17.41 -2.29 -6.75
C ILE A 19 16.91 -3.70 -6.96
N SER A 20 17.65 -4.66 -6.46
CA SER A 20 17.26 -6.06 -6.39
C SER A 20 15.83 -6.13 -5.85
N PHE A 21 14.84 -6.28 -6.73
CA PHE A 21 13.50 -6.66 -6.34
C PHE A 21 13.62 -8.10 -5.85
N ALA A 22 13.87 -8.25 -4.55
CA ALA A 22 13.37 -9.43 -3.87
C ALA A 22 11.91 -9.56 -4.31
N THR A 23 11.51 -10.74 -4.76
CA THR A 23 10.15 -11.14 -5.13
C THR A 23 9.21 -10.94 -3.94
N GLY A 24 8.94 -9.68 -3.64
CA GLY A 24 8.78 -9.18 -2.28
C GLY A 24 7.58 -8.27 -2.21
N TYR A 25 6.90 -8.37 -1.08
CA TYR A 25 5.70 -7.64 -0.75
C TYR A 25 5.77 -6.17 -1.21
N TYR A 26 4.86 -5.77 -2.10
CA TYR A 26 4.78 -4.40 -2.61
C TYR A 26 3.87 -3.56 -1.71
N CYS A 27 4.45 -2.60 -1.00
CA CYS A 27 3.69 -1.61 -0.24
C CYS A 27 3.48 -0.35 -1.10
N PRO A 28 2.22 0.01 -1.44
CA PRO A 28 1.94 1.19 -2.26
C PRO A 28 2.35 2.47 -1.52
N SER A 29 2.60 3.53 -2.26
CA SER A 29 2.72 4.88 -1.70
C SER A 29 1.34 5.38 -1.28
N GLU A 30 1.32 6.42 -0.46
CA GLU A 30 0.07 7.05 -0.03
C GLU A 30 -0.74 7.58 -1.23
N SER A 31 -0.07 8.11 -2.26
CA SER A 31 -0.73 8.57 -3.48
C SER A 31 -1.32 7.43 -4.31
N GLU A 32 -0.62 6.30 -4.44
CA GLU A 32 -1.14 5.11 -5.13
C GLU A 32 -2.35 4.52 -4.38
N TYR A 33 -2.27 4.43 -3.06
CA TYR A 33 -3.39 4.01 -2.22
C TYR A 33 -4.58 4.95 -2.36
N LYS A 34 -4.34 6.27 -2.25
CA LYS A 34 -5.37 7.29 -2.39
C LYS A 34 -6.04 7.25 -3.77
N ALA A 35 -5.26 7.11 -4.83
CA ALA A 35 -5.80 7.00 -6.19
C ALA A 35 -6.73 5.78 -6.33
N LYS A 36 -6.39 4.66 -5.67
CA LYS A 36 -7.25 3.46 -5.66
C LYS A 36 -8.53 3.69 -4.86
N GLN A 37 -8.43 4.31 -3.68
CA GLN A 37 -9.59 4.69 -2.86
C GLN A 37 -10.52 5.65 -3.59
N ASP A 38 -9.96 6.69 -4.22
CA ASP A 38 -10.73 7.65 -5.03
C ASP A 38 -11.43 6.94 -6.21
N SER A 39 -10.82 5.91 -6.79
CA SER A 39 -11.46 5.08 -7.83
C SER A 39 -12.66 4.30 -7.31
N PHE A 40 -12.62 3.75 -6.09
CA PHE A 40 -13.80 3.11 -5.48
C PHE A 40 -14.91 4.13 -5.22
N MET A 41 -14.57 5.32 -4.71
CA MET A 41 -15.53 6.40 -4.49
C MET A 41 -16.19 6.88 -5.78
N GLN A 42 -15.44 6.98 -6.87
CA GLN A 42 -15.99 7.32 -8.19
C GLN A 42 -16.97 6.26 -8.69
N LYS A 43 -16.67 4.97 -8.51
CA LYS A 43 -17.60 3.89 -8.86
C LYS A 43 -18.89 4.00 -8.06
N ILE A 44 -18.80 4.27 -6.75
CA ILE A 44 -19.94 4.43 -5.84
C ILE A 44 -20.80 5.65 -6.20
N SER A 45 -20.18 6.72 -6.68
CA SER A 45 -20.85 7.97 -7.06
C SER A 45 -21.59 7.88 -8.41
N SER A 46 -21.59 6.71 -9.06
CA SER A 46 -22.29 6.52 -10.34
C SER A 46 -23.81 6.63 -10.15
N PRO A 47 -24.52 7.46 -10.92
CA PRO A 47 -25.96 7.71 -10.75
C PRO A 47 -26.85 6.47 -11.04
N SER A 48 -26.29 5.41 -11.61
CA SER A 48 -26.97 4.16 -11.95
C SER A 48 -26.51 2.96 -11.13
N ILE A 49 -25.81 3.19 -10.02
CA ILE A 49 -25.28 2.09 -9.21
C ILE A 49 -26.39 1.27 -8.56
N SER A 50 -26.28 -0.06 -8.65
CA SER A 50 -27.19 -0.98 -7.96
C SER A 50 -26.72 -1.28 -6.53
N ASN A 51 -27.63 -1.74 -5.66
CA ASN A 51 -27.24 -2.24 -4.33
C ASN A 51 -26.24 -3.41 -4.39
N ALA A 52 -26.35 -4.27 -5.41
CA ALA A 52 -25.41 -5.36 -5.62
C ALA A 52 -24.01 -4.85 -5.99
N ASP A 53 -23.93 -3.79 -6.81
CA ASP A 53 -22.66 -3.14 -7.13
C ASP A 53 -22.05 -2.43 -5.93
N LEU A 54 -22.88 -1.79 -5.09
CA LEU A 54 -22.41 -1.18 -3.84
C LEU A 54 -21.75 -2.21 -2.92
N LEU A 55 -22.41 -3.35 -2.70
CA LEU A 55 -21.86 -4.44 -1.88
C LEU A 55 -20.56 -4.98 -2.49
N ARG A 56 -20.55 -5.27 -3.79
CA ARG A 56 -19.33 -5.74 -4.47
C ARG A 56 -18.18 -4.76 -4.37
N ILE A 57 -18.43 -3.45 -4.54
CA ILE A 57 -17.38 -2.43 -4.41
C ILE A 57 -16.89 -2.33 -2.97
N SER A 58 -17.78 -2.45 -1.98
CA SER A 58 -17.40 -2.52 -0.57
C SER A 58 -16.48 -3.70 -0.31
N ASP A 59 -16.82 -4.89 -0.80
CA ASP A 59 -15.99 -6.09 -0.66
C ASP A 59 -14.63 -5.95 -1.38
N GLU A 60 -14.62 -5.36 -2.59
CA GLU A 60 -13.37 -5.05 -3.32
C GLU A 60 -12.48 -4.08 -2.55
N ASN A 61 -13.08 -3.08 -1.89
CA ASN A 61 -12.35 -2.09 -1.12
C ASN A 61 -11.75 -2.71 0.16
N GLU A 62 -12.54 -3.49 0.90
CA GLU A 62 -12.05 -4.20 2.10
C GLU A 62 -10.93 -5.19 1.74
N ALA A 63 -11.08 -5.95 0.66
CA ALA A 63 -10.05 -6.86 0.18
C ALA A 63 -8.76 -6.12 -0.23
N TYR A 64 -8.90 -4.94 -0.83
CA TYR A 64 -7.76 -4.10 -1.18
C TYR A 64 -7.03 -3.60 0.07
N ASP A 65 -7.73 -3.08 1.07
CA ASP A 65 -7.14 -2.62 2.33
C ASP A 65 -6.40 -3.74 3.05
N LEU A 66 -7.00 -4.93 3.13
CA LEU A 66 -6.37 -6.10 3.73
C LEU A 66 -5.11 -6.53 2.98
N SER A 67 -5.13 -6.45 1.64
CA SER A 67 -3.97 -6.74 0.79
C SER A 67 -2.85 -5.74 1.04
N VAL A 68 -3.16 -4.44 1.04
CA VAL A 68 -2.20 -3.37 1.33
C VAL A 68 -1.58 -3.56 2.71
N PHE A 69 -2.40 -3.86 3.73
CA PHE A 69 -1.92 -4.11 5.08
C PHE A 69 -0.89 -5.24 5.13
N LYS A 70 -1.25 -6.41 4.59
CA LYS A 70 -0.37 -7.60 4.56
C LYS A 70 0.92 -7.33 3.77
N ASN A 71 0.81 -6.63 2.65
CA ASN A 71 1.96 -6.32 1.82
C ASN A 71 2.88 -5.29 2.51
N CYS A 72 2.34 -4.28 3.18
CA CYS A 72 3.15 -3.32 3.92
C CYS A 72 3.83 -3.94 5.14
N LEU A 73 3.15 -4.85 5.85
CA LEU A 73 3.79 -5.65 6.91
C LEU A 73 4.97 -6.46 6.37
N GLY A 74 4.77 -7.18 5.27
CA GLY A 74 5.83 -7.96 4.63
C GLY A 74 6.98 -7.08 4.15
N TYR A 75 6.66 -5.97 3.47
CA TYR A 75 7.63 -5.02 2.93
C TYR A 75 8.56 -4.47 4.03
N LEU A 76 7.98 -3.98 5.14
CA LEU A 76 8.75 -3.40 6.24
C LEU A 76 9.61 -4.43 6.97
N LYS A 77 9.19 -5.71 6.98
CA LYS A 77 9.96 -6.81 7.58
C LYS A 77 11.13 -7.27 6.71
N THR A 78 10.97 -7.26 5.39
CA THR A 78 11.93 -7.89 4.47
C THR A 78 12.83 -6.90 3.74
N THR A 79 12.49 -5.61 3.75
CA THR A 79 13.27 -4.58 3.04
C THR A 79 14.36 -4.03 3.95
N PRO A 80 15.66 -4.20 3.63
CA PRO A 80 16.74 -3.78 4.51
C PRO A 80 16.72 -2.28 4.82
N ASN A 81 16.39 -1.42 3.85
CA ASN A 81 16.25 0.02 4.03
C ASN A 81 14.90 0.47 3.46
N PRO A 82 13.80 0.26 4.20
CA PRO A 82 12.49 0.58 3.70
C PRO A 82 12.31 2.10 3.62
N ASP A 83 11.47 2.54 2.69
CA ASP A 83 10.95 3.89 2.69
C ASP A 83 10.09 4.09 3.95
N CYS A 84 10.53 4.97 4.86
CA CYS A 84 9.87 5.20 6.15
C CYS A 84 8.47 5.78 6.01
N SER A 85 8.15 6.45 4.90
CA SER A 85 6.79 6.92 4.64
C SER A 85 5.78 5.76 4.57
N LYS A 86 6.23 4.55 4.24
CA LYS A 86 5.41 3.34 4.17
C LYS A 86 4.94 2.82 5.53
N VAL A 87 5.52 3.31 6.63
CA VAL A 87 5.07 2.95 7.98
C VAL A 87 3.65 3.46 8.23
N SER A 88 3.28 4.63 7.70
CA SER A 88 1.92 5.17 7.85
C SER A 88 0.86 4.29 7.17
N MET A 89 1.23 3.53 6.14
CA MET A 89 0.31 2.62 5.44
C MET A 89 -0.23 1.50 6.34
N LEU A 90 0.49 1.17 7.42
CA LEU A 90 -0.01 0.21 8.42
C LEU A 90 -1.20 0.75 9.22
N GLN A 91 -1.33 2.08 9.35
CA GLN A 91 -2.45 2.71 10.04
C GLN A 91 -3.78 2.46 9.32
N ASN A 92 -3.81 2.69 8.00
CA ASN A 92 -5.00 2.50 7.19
C ASN A 92 -5.46 1.03 7.22
N GLY A 93 -4.51 0.11 7.03
CA GLY A 93 -4.80 -1.32 7.13
C GLY A 93 -5.27 -1.78 8.52
N TYR A 94 -4.76 -1.15 9.59
CA TYR A 94 -5.23 -1.42 10.97
C TYR A 94 -6.68 -0.97 11.17
N PHE A 95 -7.07 0.20 10.66
CA PHE A 95 -8.45 0.68 10.75
C PHE A 95 -9.45 -0.32 10.17
N SER A 96 -9.16 -0.89 9.00
CA SER A 96 -10.01 -1.89 8.36
C SER A 96 -10.11 -3.21 9.14
N GLN A 97 -9.26 -3.42 10.16
CA GLN A 97 -9.29 -4.60 11.04
C GLN A 97 -10.00 -4.35 12.38
N LEU A 98 -10.37 -3.11 12.72
CA LEU A 98 -10.93 -2.76 14.03
C LEU A 98 -12.22 -3.52 14.37
N GLY A 99 -13.08 -3.76 13.38
CA GLY A 99 -14.37 -4.42 13.58
C GLY A 99 -14.28 -5.94 13.82
N GLY A 100 -13.11 -6.57 13.62
CA GLY A 100 -12.98 -8.03 13.68
C GLY A 100 -11.77 -8.53 14.44
N ASN A 101 -10.57 -8.00 14.18
CA ASN A 101 -9.31 -8.53 14.72
C ASN A 101 -8.30 -7.43 15.09
N ALA A 102 -8.76 -6.41 15.81
CA ALA A 102 -7.93 -5.29 16.24
C ALA A 102 -6.67 -5.75 17.01
N ALA A 103 -6.83 -6.66 17.98
CA ALA A 103 -5.71 -7.15 18.79
C ALA A 103 -4.65 -7.90 17.96
N GLY A 104 -5.09 -8.76 17.03
CA GLY A 104 -4.20 -9.49 16.13
C GLY A 104 -3.48 -8.55 15.15
N ALA A 105 -4.21 -7.60 14.56
CA ALA A 105 -3.63 -6.59 13.67
C ALA A 105 -2.60 -5.72 14.40
N LYS A 106 -2.91 -5.28 15.63
CA LYS A 106 -1.98 -4.53 16.50
C LYS A 106 -0.70 -5.32 16.76
N ALA A 107 -0.82 -6.61 17.09
CA ALA A 107 0.32 -7.49 17.29
C ALA A 107 1.17 -7.65 16.03
N GLN A 108 0.55 -7.80 14.86
CA GLN A 108 1.24 -7.88 13.57
C GLN A 108 2.01 -6.59 13.26
N VAL A 109 1.41 -5.42 13.52
CA VAL A 109 2.11 -4.14 13.35
C VAL A 109 3.31 -4.05 14.28
N TYR A 110 3.14 -4.29 15.59
CA TYR A 110 4.26 -4.26 16.52
C TYR A 110 5.37 -5.24 16.15
N ASP A 111 5.02 -6.44 15.65
CA ASP A 111 5.99 -7.38 15.11
C ASP A 111 6.78 -6.77 13.95
N ALA A 112 6.11 -6.20 12.94
CA ALA A 112 6.78 -5.55 11.83
C ALA A 112 7.69 -4.38 12.27
N LEU A 113 7.27 -3.57 13.25
CA LEU A 113 8.09 -2.46 13.75
C LEU A 113 9.38 -2.93 14.44
N LYS A 114 9.40 -4.13 15.04
CA LYS A 114 10.64 -4.68 15.63
C LYS A 114 11.72 -4.91 14.58
N TYR A 115 11.35 -5.30 13.36
CA TYR A 115 12.30 -5.52 12.25
C TYR A 115 12.95 -4.21 11.76
N LEU A 116 12.29 -3.08 11.96
CA LEU A 116 12.86 -1.77 11.61
C LEU A 116 13.96 -1.32 12.58
N GLY A 117 13.97 -1.85 13.81
CA GLY A 117 14.94 -1.47 14.84
C GLY A 117 15.00 0.05 15.03
N ASN A 118 16.18 0.63 14.79
CA ASN A 118 16.42 2.08 14.92
C ASN A 118 16.11 2.88 13.63
N LYS A 119 15.55 2.27 12.59
CA LYS A 119 15.14 2.96 11.35
C LYS A 119 13.72 3.51 11.50
N CYS A 120 13.41 4.62 10.82
CA CYS A 120 12.05 5.19 10.81
C CYS A 120 11.50 5.50 12.22
N GLN A 121 12.35 5.94 13.16
CA GLN A 121 11.96 6.10 14.57
C GLN A 121 10.80 7.08 14.78
N VAL A 122 10.74 8.14 13.96
CA VAL A 122 9.69 9.14 14.04
C VAL A 122 8.36 8.52 13.65
N GLU A 123 8.30 7.85 12.49
CA GLU A 123 7.10 7.20 11.97
C GLU A 123 6.67 6.03 12.86
N GLN A 124 7.62 5.26 13.37
CA GLN A 124 7.36 4.23 14.38
C GLN A 124 6.69 4.82 15.63
N SER A 125 7.17 5.96 16.13
CA SER A 125 6.64 6.57 17.35
C SER A 125 5.23 7.10 17.14
N VAL A 126 4.97 7.77 16.02
CA VAL A 126 3.64 8.23 15.63
C VAL A 126 2.66 7.06 15.53
N LEU A 127 3.05 5.99 14.83
CA LEU A 127 2.20 4.81 14.69
C LEU A 127 1.95 4.12 16.04
N LYS A 128 2.95 4.01 16.92
CA LYS A 128 2.78 3.43 18.25
C LYS A 128 1.81 4.24 19.11
N MET A 129 1.88 5.57 19.07
CA MET A 129 0.91 6.43 19.77
C MET A 129 -0.51 6.22 19.24
N PHE A 130 -0.67 6.17 17.92
CA PHE A 130 -1.95 5.88 17.29
C PHE A 130 -2.51 4.52 17.74
N LEU A 131 -1.69 3.47 17.70
CA LEU A 131 -2.09 2.14 18.14
C LEU A 131 -2.38 2.06 19.63
N GLN A 132 -1.82 2.92 20.48
CA GLN A 132 -2.12 2.93 21.91
C GLN A 132 -3.47 3.58 22.22
N ALA A 133 -3.87 4.56 21.40
CA ALA A 133 -5.17 5.23 21.53
C ALA A 133 -6.35 4.39 21.03
N ASN A 134 -6.07 3.28 20.32
CA ASN A 134 -7.05 2.40 19.68
C ASN A 134 -6.76 0.91 19.97
#